data_AF-A0A965I8G7-F1
#
_entry.id   AF-A0A965I8G7-F1
#
_cell.length_a   1.000
_cell.length_b   1.000
_cell.length_c   1.000
_cell.angle_alpha   90.00
_cell.angle_beta   90.00
_cell.angle_gamma   90.00
#
_symmetry.space_group_name_H-M   'P 1'
#
loop_
_entity.id
_entity.type
_entity.pdbx_description
1 polymer ?
#
loop_
_entity_poly.entity_id
_entity_poly.type
_entity_poly.pdbx_seq_one_letter_code
_entity_poly.pdbx_strand_id
1 'polypeptide(L)'
;MHFSYILQNKDGRGLRVPRWQAWQWVHNLDHLEHLTPILNWIDMRVTIDHLSLLNVYLDHTAITAPKNDSISFGCKSQILYSRVIKPDRIIDMNSTLLQSL
;
A
#
# COMPACT_ATOMS: atom_id res chain seq x y z
N MET A 1 -0.44 14.63 5.59
CA MET A 1 -1.24 13.40 5.76
C MET A 1 -0.34 12.19 5.62
N HIS A 2 -0.56 11.17 6.44
CA HIS A 2 0.22 9.94 6.42
C HIS A 2 -0.57 8.81 5.75
N PHE A 3 -0.09 8.34 4.61
CA PHE A 3 -0.68 7.22 3.88
C PHE A 3 0.24 6.00 3.93
N SER A 4 -0.28 4.84 4.29
CA SER A 4 0.50 3.61 4.34
C SER A 4 -0.30 2.40 3.92
N TYR A 5 0.37 1.42 3.34
CA TYR A 5 -0.22 0.14 2.93
C TYR A 5 0.83 -0.96 2.94
N ILE A 6 0.37 -2.22 2.96
CA ILE A 6 1.22 -3.40 2.85
C ILE A 6 0.88 -4.14 1.56
N LEU A 7 1.90 -4.53 0.81
CA LEU A 7 1.76 -5.55 -0.25
C LEU A 7 2.46 -6.83 0.20
N GLN A 8 1.77 -7.95 0.06
CA GLN A 8 2.26 -9.26 0.44
C GLN A 8 2.30 -10.21 -0.75
N ASN A 9 3.42 -10.89 -0.93
CA ASN A 9 3.54 -12.00 -1.87
C ASN A 9 3.26 -13.32 -1.15
N LYS A 10 1.98 -13.55 -0.84
CA LYS A 10 1.54 -14.71 -0.07
C LYS A 10 1.79 -16.02 -0.81
N ASP A 11 1.81 -16.02 -2.14
CA ASP A 11 1.77 -17.28 -2.91
C ASP A 11 3.15 -17.62 -3.49
N GLY A 12 4.10 -16.69 -3.38
CA GLY A 12 5.39 -16.72 -4.04
C GLY A 12 5.35 -16.54 -5.55
N ARG A 13 4.17 -16.27 -6.11
CA ARG A 13 3.95 -16.05 -7.55
C ARG A 13 4.09 -14.58 -7.93
N GLY A 14 3.99 -13.69 -6.95
CA GLY A 14 4.06 -12.27 -7.20
C GLY A 14 5.47 -11.76 -7.47
N LEU A 15 5.56 -10.59 -8.08
CA LEU A 15 6.82 -9.89 -8.35
C LEU A 15 6.97 -8.71 -7.38
N ARG A 16 8.15 -8.08 -7.33
CA ARG A 16 8.49 -6.89 -6.51
C ARG A 16 8.56 -7.09 -4.99
N VAL A 17 7.73 -7.94 -4.40
CA VAL A 17 7.86 -8.38 -3.00
C VAL A 17 8.39 -9.81 -2.99
N PRO A 18 9.47 -10.12 -2.25
CA PRO A 18 9.97 -11.49 -2.17
C PRO A 18 8.92 -12.48 -1.68
N ARG A 19 9.05 -13.72 -2.12
CA ARG A 19 8.15 -14.80 -1.76
C ARG A 19 7.97 -14.91 -0.24
N TRP A 20 6.72 -15.01 0.20
CA TRP A 20 6.27 -15.06 1.60
C TRP A 20 6.48 -13.79 2.43
N GLN A 21 7.00 -12.72 1.83
CA GLN A 21 7.20 -11.46 2.55
C GLN A 21 6.02 -10.51 2.39
N ALA A 22 5.92 -9.60 3.35
CA ALA A 22 5.03 -8.45 3.38
C ALA A 22 5.88 -7.19 3.51
N TRP A 23 5.78 -6.27 2.54
CA TRP A 23 6.48 -4.99 2.60
C TRP A 23 5.47 -3.88 2.84
N GLN A 24 5.83 -2.91 3.68
CA GLN A 24 5.04 -1.72 3.95
C GLN A 24 5.60 -0.53 3.20
N TRP A 25 4.73 0.23 2.55
CA TRP A 25 5.06 1.54 2.01
C TRP A 25 4.43 2.62 2.88
N VAL A 26 5.19 3.68 3.09
CA VAL A 26 4.79 4.85 3.88
C VAL A 26 5.02 6.11 3.05
N HIS A 27 4.00 6.95 2.98
CA HIS A 27 3.99 8.20 2.22
C HIS A 27 3.50 9.33 3.14
N ASN A 28 4.18 10.47 3.09
CA ASN A 28 3.73 11.72 3.67
C ASN A 28 3.28 12.61 2.51
N LEU A 29 1.99 12.91 2.51
CA LEU A 29 1.31 13.65 1.46
C LEU A 29 0.92 15.03 1.97
N ASP A 30 1.29 16.09 1.24
CA ASP A 30 0.85 17.45 1.57
C ASP A 30 -0.64 17.64 1.24
N HIS A 31 -1.11 17.04 0.14
CA HIS A 31 -2.46 17.21 -0.39
C HIS A 31 -3.10 15.88 -0.80
N LEU A 32 -4.43 15.83 -0.80
CA LEU A 32 -5.18 14.59 -1.07
C LEU A 32 -5.05 14.16 -2.54
N GLU A 33 -4.87 15.12 -3.44
CA GLU A 33 -4.63 14.88 -4.86
C GLU A 33 -3.36 14.04 -5.13
N HIS A 34 -2.37 14.09 -4.23
CA HIS A 34 -1.17 13.26 -4.31
C HIS A 34 -1.44 11.78 -4.03
N LEU A 35 -2.63 11.44 -3.51
CA LEU A 35 -3.03 10.06 -3.24
C LEU A 35 -3.34 9.30 -4.54
N THR A 36 -3.99 9.94 -5.51
CA THR A 36 -4.42 9.33 -6.78
C THR A 36 -3.31 8.56 -7.51
N PRO A 37 -2.11 9.12 -7.77
CA PRO A 37 -1.05 8.38 -8.44
C PRO A 37 -0.58 7.14 -7.64
N ILE A 38 -0.63 7.20 -6.31
CA ILE A 38 -0.25 6.08 -5.44
C ILE A 38 -1.31 4.97 -5.53
N LEU A 39 -2.61 5.32 -5.50
CA LEU A 39 -3.69 4.36 -5.65
C LEU A 39 -3.64 3.65 -7.01
N ASN A 40 -3.39 4.40 -8.09
CA ASN A 40 -3.21 3.83 -9.43
C ASN A 40 -2.01 2.88 -9.48
N TRP A 41 -0.91 3.23 -8.81
CA TRP A 41 0.24 2.36 -8.70
C TRP A 41 -0.10 1.07 -7.93
N ILE A 42 -0.82 1.17 -6.82
CA ILE A 42 -1.25 0.00 -6.03
C ILE A 42 -2.13 -0.92 -6.89
N ASP A 43 -3.15 -0.40 -7.57
CA ASP A 43 -4.03 -1.19 -8.44
C ASP A 43 -3.24 -2.00 -9.49
N MET A 44 -2.27 -1.33 -10.13
CA MET A 44 -1.38 -1.98 -11.09
C MET A 44 -0.55 -3.08 -10.43
N ARG A 45 -0.04 -2.89 -9.21
CA ARG A 45 0.82 -3.86 -8.53
C ARG A 45 0.05 -5.06 -7.98
N VAL A 46 -1.14 -4.84 -7.44
CA VAL A 46 -2.03 -5.94 -7.03
C VAL A 46 -2.34 -6.83 -8.24
N THR A 47 -2.60 -6.22 -9.39
CA THR A 47 -3.01 -6.94 -10.60
C THR A 47 -1.84 -7.61 -11.32
N ILE A 48 -0.80 -6.85 -11.68
CA ILE A 48 0.33 -7.33 -12.50
C ILE A 48 1.27 -8.19 -11.66
N ASP A 49 1.57 -7.75 -10.43
CA ASP A 49 2.52 -8.44 -9.57
C ASP A 49 1.82 -9.47 -8.67
N HIS A 50 0.51 -9.75 -8.85
CA HIS A 50 -0.27 -10.74 -8.09
C HIS A 50 -0.10 -10.63 -6.56
N LEU A 51 -0.10 -9.41 -6.03
CA LEU A 51 0.13 -9.15 -4.61
C LEU A 51 -1.18 -9.00 -3.85
N SER A 52 -1.21 -9.48 -2.61
CA SER A 52 -2.31 -9.17 -1.69
C SER A 52 -2.11 -7.77 -1.11
N LEU A 53 -3.18 -6.98 -1.08
CA LEU A 53 -3.19 -5.65 -0.46
C LEU A 53 -3.72 -5.73 0.97
N LEU A 54 -2.94 -5.22 1.92
CA LEU A 54 -3.29 -5.26 3.34
C LEU A 54 -3.12 -3.91 4.01
N ASN A 55 -3.83 -3.73 5.13
CA ASN A 55 -3.55 -2.69 6.12
C ASN A 55 -3.35 -1.29 5.50
N VAL A 56 -4.33 -0.85 4.70
CA VAL A 56 -4.29 0.46 4.03
C VAL A 56 -4.90 1.53 4.94
N TYR A 57 -4.08 2.51 5.33
CA TYR A 57 -4.46 3.56 6.27
C TYR A 57 -4.14 4.95 5.71
N LEU A 58 -5.05 5.90 5.94
CA LEU A 58 -4.86 7.33 5.76
C LEU A 58 -5.09 8.03 7.10
N ASP A 59 -4.08 8.74 7.59
CA ASP A 59 -4.04 9.38 8.91
C ASP A 59 -4.54 8.43 10.02
N HIS A 60 -3.89 7.26 10.09
CA HIS A 60 -4.18 6.19 11.05
C HIS A 60 -5.58 5.57 10.98
N THR A 61 -6.36 5.91 9.96
CA THR A 61 -7.71 5.36 9.77
C THR A 61 -7.77 4.50 8.52
N ALA A 62 -8.42 3.35 8.63
CA ALA A 62 -8.62 2.44 7.51
C ALA A 62 -9.18 3.20 6.30
N ILE A 63 -8.64 2.98 5.11
CA ILE A 63 -9.13 3.64 3.89
C ILE A 63 -10.57 3.23 3.53
N THR A 64 -11.05 2.13 4.13
CA THR A 64 -12.42 1.62 4.02
C THR A 64 -13.35 2.12 5.11
N ALA A 65 -12.89 2.99 6.02
CA ALA A 65 -13.75 3.60 7.02
C ALA A 65 -14.68 4.64 6.39
N PRO A 66 -15.89 4.89 6.95
CA PRO A 66 -16.89 5.80 6.36
C PRO A 66 -16.36 7.20 6.03
N LYS A 67 -15.43 7.73 6.83
CA LYS A 67 -14.82 9.06 6.59
C LYS A 67 -14.03 9.15 5.27
N ASN A 68 -13.67 8.01 4.69
CA ASN A 68 -12.86 7.86 3.47
C ASN A 68 -13.69 7.29 2.30
N ASP A 69 -15.02 7.32 2.37
CA ASP A 69 -15.90 6.71 1.36
C ASP A 69 -15.76 7.34 -0.03
N SER A 70 -15.41 8.63 -0.10
CA SER A 70 -15.14 9.33 -1.36
C SER A 70 -13.88 8.86 -2.09
N ILE A 71 -12.98 8.13 -1.41
CA ILE A 71 -11.73 7.64 -2.00
C ILE A 71 -12.00 6.27 -2.62
N SER A 72 -11.94 6.16 -3.96
CA SER A 72 -12.20 4.91 -4.67
C SER A 72 -11.02 4.51 -5.55
N PHE A 73 -10.74 3.20 -5.61
CA PHE A 73 -9.72 2.58 -6.47
C PHE A 73 -10.01 1.09 -6.64
N GLY A 74 -9.47 0.47 -7.69
CA GLY A 74 -9.94 -0.81 -8.22
C GLY A 74 -9.85 -1.98 -7.22
N CYS A 75 -8.78 -2.05 -6.44
CA CYS A 75 -8.57 -3.11 -5.46
C CYS A 75 -9.05 -2.77 -4.04
N LYS A 76 -9.77 -1.65 -3.83
CA LYS A 76 -10.24 -1.22 -2.50
C LYS A 76 -11.07 -2.27 -1.77
N SER A 77 -11.93 -3.00 -2.49
CA SER A 77 -12.77 -4.07 -1.92
C SER A 77 -11.98 -5.34 -1.54
N GLN A 78 -10.73 -5.47 -1.99
CA GLN A 78 -9.88 -6.64 -1.78
C GLN A 78 -8.93 -6.46 -0.58
N ILE A 79 -8.99 -5.31 0.10
CA ILE A 79 -8.10 -4.99 1.22
C ILE A 79 -8.37 -5.92 2.40
N LEU A 80 -7.32 -6.54 2.92
CA LEU A 80 -7.37 -7.32 4.15
C LEU A 80 -6.74 -6.56 5.32
N TYR A 81 -7.47 -6.41 6.42
CA TYR A 81 -6.91 -5.84 7.66
C TYR A 81 -6.48 -6.96 8.60
N SER A 82 -5.21 -6.96 9.00
CA SER A 82 -4.63 -7.95 9.90
C SER A 82 -3.75 -7.29 10.94
N ARG A 83 -3.94 -7.69 12.21
CA ARG A 83 -3.08 -7.27 13.32
C ARG A 83 -1.89 -8.20 13.54
N VAL A 84 -1.86 -9.34 12.84
CA VAL A 84 -0.84 -10.39 13.02
C VAL A 84 0.32 -10.20 12.04
N ILE A 85 0.04 -9.72 10.84
CA ILE A 85 1.07 -9.52 9.82
C ILE A 85 1.96 -8.34 10.21
N LYS A 86 3.24 -8.62 10.41
CA LYS A 86 4.31 -7.63 10.56
C LYS A 86 5.05 -7.52 9.24
N PRO A 87 5.36 -6.30 8.76
CA PRO A 87 6.12 -6.15 7.53
C PRO A 87 7.57 -6.58 7.73
N ASP A 88 8.11 -7.32 6.78
CA ASP A 88 9.52 -7.70 6.69
C ASP A 88 10.40 -6.50 6.30
N ARG A 89 9.83 -5.53 5.59
CA ARG A 89 10.50 -4.29 5.18
C ARG A 89 9.54 -3.13 5.22
N ILE A 90 10.02 -1.97 5.67
CA ILE A 90 9.31 -0.69 5.58
C ILE A 90 10.08 0.19 4.58
N ILE A 91 9.34 0.76 3.63
CA ILE A 91 9.84 1.66 2.59
C ILE A 91 9.21 3.03 2.84
N ASP A 92 10.02 3.96 3.32
CA ASP A 92 9.63 5.36 3.42
C ASP A 92 9.84 6.03 2.05
N MET A 93 8.75 6.44 1.43
CA MET A 93 8.76 7.07 0.10
C MET A 93 9.09 8.56 0.17
N ASN A 94 9.20 9.15 1.36
CA ASN A 94 9.58 10.54 1.58
C ASN A 94 11.07 10.71 1.81
N SER A 95 11.81 9.64 2.09
CA SER A 95 13.27 9.69 2.09
C SER A 95 13.73 9.76 0.65
N THR A 96 13.86 10.97 0.13
CA THR A 96 14.55 11.30 -1.12
C THR A 96 16.03 10.95 -0.96
N LEU A 97 16.37 9.66 -1.01
CA LEU A 97 17.75 9.19 -1.02
C LEU A 97 17.93 7.87 -1.79
N LEU A 98 17.00 7.56 -2.71
CA LEU A 98 17.12 6.46 -3.68
C LEU A 98 16.47 6.82 -5.03
N GLN A 99 16.77 8.01 -5.57
CA GLN A 99 16.61 8.28 -7.01
C GLN A 99 17.94 8.15 -7.78
N SER A 100 19.00 7.67 -7.13
CA SER A 100 20.33 7.52 -7.74
C SER A 100 21.00 6.20 -7.36
N LEU A 101 20.37 5.07 -7.67
CA LEU A 101 21.02 3.76 -7.86
C LEU A 101 20.30 2.98 -8.96
#